data_AF-A0A939WSB4-F1
#
_entry.id   AF-A0A939WSB4-F1
#
_cell.length_a   1.000
_cell.length_b   1.000
_cell.length_c   1.000
_cell.angle_alpha   90.00
_cell.angle_beta   90.00
_cell.angle_gamma   90.00
#
_symmetry.space_group_name_H-M   'P 1'
#
loop_
_entity.id
_entity.type
_entity.pdbx_description
1 polymer ?
#
loop_
_entity_poly.entity_id
_entity_poly.type
_entity_poly.pdbx_seq_one_letter_code
_entity_poly.pdbx_strand_id
1 'polypeptide(L)'
;MQTITMYLRAASVKGTLVDEWNQQVTSLPALTRGMRAELVLKLVDTNGEPLDGLGAYASWDFAVADDWDTETTPQLRVTEGIAVEGNSVRVPLTETNTTELIAALGKNESATFGCELAGFETGETTPGFLLQFDISIRNRRADAGTGRPEPVSDGSYTAAQIRALFAAKMAVQLSDDGETWYDAEIDESFSETARWYRFRNALVGNGWSDPLPLLAGPRGVAGTIEVGTVTTGAAGSPADVRNSGDEHDAVLDFTIPQGARGNAATVRIGNVEMVESDEPPEVTNSGTATDAVFNFKIPRGPVGETGHESYLYVAYAENTDGRGFSLLPAASRKYRAEIQTDEPLETPTLSDFAEASWVKYLGDDSTVYGDVLVADADTSVAQVSRIVFENATIRRGIEGEVIVRFKEAGVSVDEMNRYATINGRTRLSSWTNGGGSPSAMPGLEMVEPQTLGLLAEFPNYSAFIG
;
A
#
# COMPACT_ATOMS: atom_id res chain seq x y z
N MET A 1 33.41 -77.13 -2.98
CA MET A 1 33.53 -78.14 -1.92
C MET A 1 34.88 -78.81 -2.13
N GLN A 2 35.76 -78.79 -1.14
CA GLN A 2 37.06 -79.45 -1.26
C GLN A 2 36.86 -80.97 -1.17
N THR A 3 37.40 -81.74 -2.10
CA THR A 3 37.39 -83.21 -1.99
C THR A 3 38.68 -83.65 -1.33
N ILE A 4 38.58 -84.37 -0.22
CA ILE A 4 39.71 -84.98 0.48
C ILE A 4 39.57 -86.48 0.31
N THR A 5 40.52 -87.12 -0.39
CA THR A 5 40.50 -88.57 -0.58
C THR A 5 41.48 -89.23 0.39
N MET A 6 41.01 -90.24 1.12
CA MET A 6 41.81 -91.06 2.01
C MET A 6 41.73 -92.51 1.54
N TYR A 7 42.86 -93.17 1.38
CA TYR A 7 42.89 -94.62 1.21
C TYR A 7 43.07 -95.24 2.60
N LEU A 8 42.10 -96.03 3.03
CA LEU A 8 42.09 -96.66 4.35
C LEU A 8 42.05 -98.17 4.18
N ARG A 9 43.08 -98.84 4.70
CA ARG A 9 43.06 -100.29 4.84
C ARG A 9 42.24 -100.67 6.06
N ALA A 10 41.10 -101.30 5.84
CA ALA A 10 40.11 -101.68 6.85
C ALA A 10 40.29 -103.14 7.31
N ALA A 11 41.52 -103.51 7.70
CA ALA A 11 41.84 -104.86 8.18
C ALA A 11 41.34 -105.14 9.61
N SER A 12 40.99 -104.09 10.35
CA SER A 12 40.44 -104.14 11.71
C SER A 12 39.59 -102.89 11.96
N VAL A 13 38.99 -102.77 13.16
CA VAL A 13 38.31 -101.53 13.59
C VAL A 13 39.23 -100.33 13.45
N LYS A 14 40.53 -100.46 13.77
CA LYS A 14 41.50 -99.39 13.51
C LYS A 14 41.96 -99.44 12.05
N GLY A 15 41.52 -98.47 11.27
CA GLY A 15 41.95 -98.25 9.90
C GLY A 15 43.41 -97.80 9.82
N THR A 16 44.12 -98.28 8.80
CA THR A 16 45.48 -97.80 8.49
C THR A 16 45.44 -96.89 7.28
N LEU A 17 45.96 -95.66 7.40
CA LEU A 17 46.14 -94.77 6.27
C LEU A 17 47.21 -95.33 5.32
N VAL A 18 46.83 -95.51 4.07
CA VAL A 18 47.69 -95.99 2.99
C VAL A 18 47.61 -95.03 1.79
N ASP A 19 48.48 -95.22 0.80
CA ASP A 19 48.36 -94.60 -0.52
C ASP A 19 47.57 -95.49 -1.49
N GLU A 20 47.47 -95.09 -2.75
CA GLU A 20 46.77 -95.84 -3.80
C GLU A 20 47.43 -97.18 -4.15
N TRP A 21 48.64 -97.45 -3.66
CA TRP A 21 49.39 -98.70 -3.83
C TRP A 21 49.44 -99.52 -2.53
N ASN A 22 48.56 -99.23 -1.55
CA ASN A 22 48.47 -99.91 -0.26
C ASN A 22 49.75 -99.81 0.60
N GLN A 23 50.58 -98.79 0.38
CA GLN A 23 51.73 -98.49 1.24
C GLN A 23 51.31 -97.55 2.36
N GLN A 24 51.76 -97.81 3.58
CA GLN A 24 51.38 -97.01 4.73
C GLN A 24 51.92 -95.58 4.63
N VAL A 25 51.03 -94.61 4.85
CA VAL A 25 51.35 -93.18 4.84
C VAL A 25 51.27 -92.65 6.28
N THR A 26 52.24 -91.83 6.67
CA THR A 26 52.31 -91.25 8.02
C THR A 26 51.81 -89.81 8.10
N SER A 27 51.70 -89.12 6.95
CA SER A 27 51.12 -87.78 6.88
C SER A 27 49.60 -87.86 6.81
N LEU A 28 48.93 -87.36 7.85
CA LEU A 28 47.47 -87.30 7.87
C LEU A 28 46.94 -86.29 6.83
N PRO A 29 45.86 -86.64 6.11
CA PRO A 29 45.14 -85.66 5.30
C PRO A 29 44.54 -84.59 6.21
N ALA A 30 44.45 -83.38 5.68
CA ALA A 30 44.06 -82.21 6.44
C ALA A 30 42.71 -81.64 5.98
N LEU A 31 41.77 -81.53 6.91
CA LEU A 31 40.56 -80.73 6.77
C LEU A 31 40.85 -79.29 7.27
N THR A 32 40.21 -78.28 6.70
CA THR A 32 40.25 -76.92 7.25
C THR A 32 38.92 -76.59 7.91
N ARG A 33 38.94 -76.17 9.19
CA ARG A 33 37.74 -75.71 9.90
C ARG A 33 37.02 -74.63 9.07
N GLY A 34 35.71 -74.75 8.95
CA GLY A 34 34.85 -73.79 8.25
C GLY A 34 34.92 -73.82 6.73
N MET A 35 35.56 -74.83 6.14
CA MET A 35 35.46 -75.14 4.71
C MET A 35 34.59 -76.37 4.49
N ARG A 36 33.59 -76.26 3.60
CA ARG A 36 32.82 -77.42 3.15
C ARG A 36 33.71 -78.40 2.40
N ALA A 37 33.72 -79.63 2.85
CA ALA A 37 34.50 -80.69 2.24
C ALA A 37 33.64 -81.93 1.98
N GLU A 38 34.06 -82.73 1.00
CA GLU A 38 33.62 -84.11 0.88
C GLU A 38 34.82 -84.98 1.22
N LEU A 39 34.67 -85.79 2.26
CA LEU A 39 35.66 -86.77 2.65
C LEU A 39 35.34 -88.08 1.93
N VAL A 40 36.21 -88.48 1.00
CA VAL A 40 36.08 -89.71 0.23
C VAL A 40 37.01 -90.74 0.84
N LEU A 41 36.43 -91.68 1.57
CA LEU A 41 37.13 -92.81 2.18
C LEU A 41 37.12 -93.97 1.20
N LYS A 42 38.26 -94.22 0.55
CA LYS A 42 38.47 -95.38 -0.30
C LYS A 42 38.96 -96.54 0.56
N LEU A 43 38.07 -97.49 0.82
CA LEU A 43 38.33 -98.60 1.71
C LEU A 43 38.94 -99.76 0.93
N VAL A 44 40.02 -100.33 1.46
CA VAL A 44 40.69 -101.52 0.89
C VAL A 44 40.86 -102.59 1.96
N ASP A 45 40.95 -103.85 1.53
CA ASP A 45 41.19 -104.99 2.41
C ASP A 45 42.69 -105.10 2.81
N THR A 46 43.05 -106.16 3.54
CA THR A 46 44.44 -106.41 3.95
C THR A 46 45.41 -106.52 2.78
N ASN A 47 44.95 -106.97 1.61
CA ASN A 47 45.76 -107.14 0.40
C ASN A 47 45.85 -105.86 -0.45
N GLY A 48 44.98 -104.87 -0.17
CA GLY A 48 44.89 -103.62 -0.93
C GLY A 48 43.84 -103.66 -2.03
N GLU A 49 43.03 -104.72 -2.08
CA GLU A 49 41.90 -104.83 -3.00
C GLU A 49 40.73 -103.97 -2.51
N PRO A 50 39.87 -103.44 -3.40
CA PRO A 50 38.68 -102.70 -3.00
C PRO A 50 37.83 -103.47 -1.98
N LEU A 51 37.48 -102.83 -0.87
CA LEU A 51 36.66 -103.47 0.16
C LEU A 51 35.22 -103.65 -0.33
N ASP A 52 34.78 -104.90 -0.41
CA ASP A 52 33.42 -105.29 -0.81
C ASP A 52 32.41 -105.24 0.35
N GLY A 53 31.12 -105.25 0.02
CA GLY A 53 30.04 -105.41 1.00
C GLY A 53 29.50 -104.11 1.62
N LEU A 54 30.09 -102.95 1.32
CA LEU A 54 29.65 -101.65 1.87
C LEU A 54 28.21 -101.26 1.48
N GLY A 55 27.71 -101.79 0.35
CA GLY A 55 26.33 -101.57 -0.09
C GLY A 55 25.26 -102.32 0.72
N ALA A 56 25.66 -103.19 1.66
CA ALA A 56 24.73 -103.92 2.53
C ALA A 56 24.16 -103.05 3.67
N TYR A 57 24.81 -101.93 3.98
CA TYR A 57 24.39 -101.01 5.04
C TYR A 57 23.38 -99.99 4.51
N ALA A 58 22.29 -99.81 5.24
CA ALA A 58 21.17 -98.93 4.89
C ALA A 58 21.44 -97.46 5.23
N SER A 59 22.25 -97.21 6.26
CA SER A 59 22.64 -95.87 6.69
C SER A 59 24.03 -95.87 7.30
N TRP A 60 24.59 -94.67 7.42
CA TRP A 60 25.93 -94.44 7.95
C TRP A 60 25.92 -93.27 8.93
N ASP A 61 26.74 -93.35 9.96
CA ASP A 61 27.05 -92.28 10.89
C ASP A 61 28.56 -92.04 10.88
N PHE A 62 28.97 -90.80 10.76
CA PHE A 62 30.36 -90.40 10.80
C PHE A 62 30.56 -89.34 11.87
N ALA A 63 31.48 -89.60 12.81
CA ALA A 63 31.82 -88.67 13.89
C ALA A 63 33.31 -88.33 13.88
N VAL A 64 33.62 -87.11 14.33
CA VAL A 64 34.98 -86.65 14.60
C VAL A 64 35.04 -86.12 16.04
N ALA A 65 35.92 -86.70 16.84
CA ALA A 65 36.10 -86.42 18.26
C ALA A 65 37.59 -86.21 18.62
N ASP A 66 37.90 -85.35 19.59
CA ASP A 66 39.25 -85.22 20.18
C ASP A 66 39.47 -86.09 21.42
N ASP A 67 38.40 -86.69 21.95
CA ASP A 67 38.42 -87.63 23.07
C ASP A 67 37.66 -88.93 22.73
N TRP A 68 37.60 -89.84 23.71
CA TRP A 68 36.90 -91.12 23.62
C TRP A 68 35.63 -91.14 24.51
N ASP A 69 35.17 -89.97 24.96
CA ASP A 69 34.03 -89.86 25.87
C ASP A 69 32.74 -89.72 25.07
N THR A 70 31.92 -90.76 25.06
CA THR A 70 30.66 -90.76 24.31
C THR A 70 29.60 -89.80 24.86
N GLU A 71 29.82 -89.23 26.05
CA GLU A 71 28.94 -88.21 26.63
C GLU A 71 29.28 -86.80 26.12
N THR A 72 30.47 -86.58 25.55
CA THR A 72 30.83 -85.29 24.96
C THR A 72 30.24 -85.16 23.56
N THR A 73 29.84 -83.94 23.20
CA THR A 73 29.34 -83.68 21.84
C THR A 73 30.52 -83.70 20.88
N PRO A 74 30.51 -84.56 19.83
CA PRO A 74 31.63 -84.65 18.91
C PRO A 74 31.82 -83.33 18.16
N GLN A 75 33.07 -83.01 17.82
CA GLN A 75 33.38 -81.79 17.08
C GLN A 75 32.70 -81.76 15.71
N LEU A 76 32.55 -82.90 15.04
CA LEU A 76 31.75 -83.01 13.81
C LEU A 76 30.95 -84.30 13.84
N ARG A 77 29.72 -84.26 13.30
CA ARG A 77 28.91 -85.47 13.07
C ARG A 77 28.10 -85.35 11.80
N VAL A 78 28.03 -86.43 11.03
CA VAL A 78 27.26 -86.54 9.79
C VAL A 78 26.46 -87.83 9.85
N THR A 79 25.14 -87.71 9.96
CA THR A 79 24.20 -88.84 10.03
C THR A 79 23.37 -88.99 8.75
N GLU A 80 23.51 -88.07 7.80
CA GLU A 80 22.72 -88.02 6.57
C GLU A 80 23.59 -87.69 5.36
N GLY A 81 23.18 -88.16 4.18
CA GLY A 81 23.84 -87.84 2.92
C GLY A 81 25.16 -88.57 2.66
N ILE A 82 25.59 -89.48 3.54
CA ILE A 82 26.74 -90.35 3.30
C ILE A 82 26.38 -91.33 2.19
N ALA A 83 27.14 -91.28 1.10
CA ALA A 83 26.90 -92.10 -0.08
C ALA A 83 28.00 -93.15 -0.25
N VAL A 84 27.65 -94.34 -0.75
CA VAL A 84 28.59 -95.42 -1.06
C VAL A 84 28.62 -95.65 -2.56
N GLU A 85 29.83 -95.59 -3.15
CA GLU A 85 30.08 -95.88 -4.56
C GLU A 85 31.22 -96.91 -4.65
N GLY A 86 30.87 -98.19 -4.86
CA GLY A 86 31.84 -99.28 -4.82
C GLY A 86 32.50 -99.37 -3.44
N ASN A 87 33.82 -99.21 -3.38
CA ASN A 87 34.59 -99.19 -2.13
C ASN A 87 34.79 -97.78 -1.55
N SER A 88 34.14 -96.76 -2.12
CA SER A 88 34.27 -95.37 -1.70
C SER A 88 33.08 -94.94 -0.86
N VAL A 89 33.32 -94.57 0.39
CA VAL A 89 32.33 -93.91 1.25
C VAL A 89 32.56 -92.40 1.19
N ARG A 90 31.56 -91.66 0.71
CA ARG A 90 31.60 -90.20 0.55
C ARG A 90 30.83 -89.56 1.68
N VAL A 91 31.53 -88.85 2.55
CA VAL A 91 30.96 -88.16 3.70
C VAL A 91 30.89 -86.66 3.40
N PRO A 92 29.68 -86.07 3.30
CA PRO A 92 29.52 -84.63 3.07
C PRO A 92 29.71 -83.85 4.38
N LEU A 93 30.89 -83.26 4.56
CA LEU A 93 31.21 -82.38 5.69
C LEU A 93 30.75 -80.95 5.35
N THR A 94 29.45 -80.70 5.49
CA THR A 94 28.82 -79.41 5.15
C THR A 94 28.95 -78.36 6.25
N GLU A 95 29.09 -78.78 7.52
CA GLU A 95 29.19 -77.91 8.70
C GLU A 95 30.47 -78.20 9.49
N THR A 96 31.58 -77.63 9.04
CA THR A 96 32.90 -77.81 9.64
C THR A 96 33.31 -76.67 10.57
N ASN A 97 32.34 -75.88 11.07
CA ASN A 97 32.56 -74.71 11.93
C ASN A 97 31.71 -74.75 13.21
N THR A 98 31.79 -75.86 13.95
CA THR A 98 31.04 -76.07 15.19
C THR A 98 31.71 -75.39 16.39
N THR A 99 30.95 -75.15 17.46
CA THR A 99 31.48 -74.56 18.71
C THR A 99 32.50 -75.48 19.35
N GLU A 100 32.22 -76.78 19.34
CA GLU A 100 33.05 -77.85 19.88
C GLU A 100 34.40 -77.90 19.15
N LEU A 101 34.39 -77.81 17.81
CA LEU A 101 35.62 -77.81 17.01
C LEU A 101 36.46 -76.54 17.24
N ILE A 102 35.81 -75.39 17.43
CA ILE A 102 36.50 -74.14 17.79
C ILE A 102 37.18 -74.28 19.14
N ALA A 103 36.48 -74.83 20.14
CA ALA A 103 37.01 -75.04 21.48
C ALA A 103 38.20 -76.01 21.46
N ALA A 104 38.07 -77.15 20.78
CA ALA A 104 39.11 -78.18 20.68
C ALA A 104 40.39 -77.67 19.97
N LEU A 105 40.24 -76.88 18.90
CA LEU A 105 41.39 -76.30 18.20
C LEU A 105 42.05 -75.16 18.98
N GLY A 106 41.26 -74.40 19.76
CA GLY A 106 41.72 -73.24 20.50
C GLY A 106 42.50 -72.24 19.63
N LYS A 107 43.73 -71.92 20.05
CA LYS A 107 44.66 -71.03 19.33
C LYS A 107 45.72 -71.79 18.51
N ASN A 108 45.63 -73.11 18.43
CA ASN A 108 46.61 -73.92 17.72
C ASN A 108 46.40 -73.84 16.20
N GLU A 109 47.47 -74.03 15.43
CA GLU A 109 47.40 -74.08 13.95
C GLU A 109 46.56 -75.28 13.48
N SER A 110 46.65 -76.40 14.18
CA SER A 110 45.93 -77.63 13.89
C SER A 110 45.90 -78.54 15.11
N ALA A 111 44.99 -79.51 15.12
CA ALA A 111 45.01 -80.65 16.03
C ALA A 111 44.68 -81.95 15.27
N THR A 112 45.05 -83.08 15.85
CA THR A 112 44.67 -84.42 15.36
C THR A 112 43.40 -84.86 16.06
N PHE A 113 42.45 -85.39 15.30
CA PHE A 113 41.17 -85.87 15.80
C PHE A 113 40.97 -87.32 15.38
N GLY A 114 40.31 -88.09 16.25
CA GLY A 114 39.80 -89.40 15.92
C GLY A 114 38.53 -89.27 15.08
N CYS A 115 38.37 -90.16 14.12
CA CYS A 115 37.21 -90.30 13.27
C CYS A 115 36.62 -91.70 13.49
N GLU A 116 35.30 -91.80 13.45
CA GLU A 116 34.58 -93.06 13.46
C GLU A 116 33.55 -93.08 12.34
N LEU A 117 33.57 -94.14 11.53
CA LEU A 117 32.56 -94.42 10.52
C LEU A 117 31.81 -95.70 10.94
N ALA A 118 30.51 -95.57 11.14
CA ALA A 118 29.61 -96.64 11.53
C ALA A 118 28.58 -96.91 10.42
N GLY A 119 28.43 -98.17 10.01
CA GLY A 119 27.42 -98.62 9.04
C GLY A 119 26.34 -99.46 9.71
N PHE A 120 25.07 -99.17 9.44
CA PHE A 120 23.92 -99.84 10.05
C PHE A 120 23.12 -100.61 9.01
N GLU A 121 22.76 -101.85 9.34
CA GLU A 121 21.89 -102.68 8.51
C GLU A 121 20.42 -102.24 8.64
N THR A 122 19.57 -102.64 7.69
CA THR A 122 18.15 -102.29 7.72
C THR A 122 17.48 -102.83 8.99
N GLY A 123 17.01 -101.94 9.85
CA GLY A 123 16.26 -102.31 11.07
C GLY A 123 17.14 -102.49 12.32
N GLU A 124 18.44 -102.32 12.22
CA GLU A 124 19.38 -102.48 13.34
C GLU A 124 19.75 -101.13 13.97
N THR A 125 20.00 -101.15 15.29
CA THR A 125 20.49 -99.97 16.05
C THR A 125 21.95 -100.10 16.46
N THR A 126 22.53 -101.30 16.34
CA THR A 126 23.96 -101.55 16.52
C THR A 126 24.67 -101.53 15.18
N PRO A 127 25.86 -100.93 15.07
CA PRO A 127 26.60 -100.88 13.81
C PRO A 127 27.08 -102.27 13.41
N GLY A 128 26.80 -102.67 12.17
CA GLY A 128 27.35 -103.88 11.54
C GLY A 128 28.72 -103.64 10.89
N PHE A 129 29.14 -102.38 10.76
CA PHE A 129 30.48 -101.97 10.35
C PHE A 129 30.98 -100.84 11.23
N LEU A 130 32.25 -100.89 11.63
CA LEU A 130 32.90 -99.81 12.37
C LEU A 130 34.35 -99.65 11.91
N LEU A 131 34.73 -98.42 11.57
CA LEU A 131 36.10 -98.06 11.20
C LEU A 131 36.52 -96.77 11.90
N GLN A 132 37.63 -96.83 12.62
CA GLN A 132 38.22 -95.74 13.37
C GLN A 132 39.59 -95.36 12.79
N PHE A 133 39.84 -94.07 12.61
CA PHE A 133 41.09 -93.55 12.03
C PHE A 133 41.34 -92.10 12.43
N ASP A 134 42.53 -91.56 12.15
CA ASP A 134 42.88 -90.19 12.53
C ASP A 134 42.82 -89.24 11.33
N ILE A 135 42.48 -87.97 11.60
CA ILE A 135 42.56 -86.87 10.63
C ILE A 135 43.22 -85.64 11.29
N SER A 136 43.91 -84.82 10.50
CA SER A 136 44.33 -83.50 10.96
C SER A 136 43.27 -82.46 10.61
N ILE A 137 42.85 -81.64 11.57
CA ILE A 137 42.02 -80.47 11.28
C ILE A 137 42.84 -79.21 11.54
N ARG A 138 42.96 -78.37 10.51
CA ARG A 138 43.63 -77.07 10.58
C ARG A 138 42.64 -76.01 10.99
N ASN A 139 43.08 -75.16 11.91
CA ASN A 139 42.35 -73.98 12.30
C ASN A 139 42.43 -72.91 11.20
N ARG A 140 41.47 -71.99 11.21
CA ARG A 140 41.52 -70.83 10.32
C ARG A 140 42.46 -69.78 10.90
N ARG A 141 43.32 -69.19 10.05
CA ARG A 141 44.13 -68.00 10.44
C ARG A 141 43.28 -66.74 10.67
N ALA A 142 42.06 -66.72 10.14
CA ALA A 142 41.07 -65.69 10.37
C ALA A 142 39.67 -66.32 10.42
N ASP A 143 38.94 -66.11 11.51
CA ASP A 143 37.49 -66.25 11.49
C ASP A 143 36.92 -65.10 10.63
N ALA A 144 35.74 -65.25 10.05
CA ALA A 144 35.10 -64.14 9.35
C ALA A 144 34.57 -63.06 10.34
N GLY A 145 35.02 -63.04 11.60
CA GLY A 145 34.49 -62.21 12.66
C GLY A 145 35.14 -62.53 14.00
N THR A 146 36.08 -61.67 14.41
CA THR A 146 36.30 -61.07 15.75
C THR A 146 37.72 -60.47 15.87
N GLY A 147 38.64 -60.76 14.94
CA GLY A 147 39.95 -60.12 14.86
C GLY A 147 40.16 -59.40 13.53
N ARG A 148 39.67 -58.17 13.39
CA ARG A 148 40.01 -57.32 12.24
C ARG A 148 41.45 -56.82 12.45
N PRO A 149 42.39 -57.03 11.52
CA PRO A 149 43.66 -56.30 11.53
C PRO A 149 43.35 -54.79 11.54
N GLU A 150 44.10 -53.97 12.29
CA GLU A 150 43.97 -52.52 12.14
C GLU A 150 44.22 -52.14 10.67
N PRO A 151 43.26 -51.49 9.98
CA PRO A 151 43.38 -51.27 8.54
C PRO A 151 44.51 -50.31 8.18
N VAL A 152 45.38 -50.75 7.28
CA VAL A 152 45.96 -49.89 6.25
C VAL A 152 45.00 -49.88 5.05
N SER A 153 44.82 -48.73 4.40
CA SER A 153 43.74 -48.39 3.46
C SER A 153 43.51 -49.36 2.25
N ASP A 154 42.33 -50.00 2.23
CA ASP A 154 41.35 -50.31 1.14
C ASP A 154 41.49 -51.51 0.13
N GLY A 155 40.45 -52.39 0.06
CA GLY A 155 39.93 -53.15 -1.12
C GLY A 155 39.47 -54.63 -0.88
N SER A 156 38.41 -55.28 -1.44
CA SER A 156 37.16 -54.96 -2.19
C SER A 156 36.26 -56.24 -2.34
N TYR A 157 34.94 -56.10 -2.60
CA TYR A 157 33.97 -57.19 -2.88
C TYR A 157 34.15 -57.80 -4.30
N THR A 158 33.73 -59.06 -4.57
CA THR A 158 33.80 -59.62 -5.93
C THR A 158 32.75 -59.02 -6.87
N ALA A 159 33.09 -58.81 -8.14
CA ALA A 159 32.21 -58.14 -9.11
C ALA A 159 30.88 -58.87 -9.36
N ALA A 160 30.84 -60.21 -9.26
CA ALA A 160 29.60 -60.98 -9.40
C ALA A 160 28.66 -60.75 -8.19
N GLN A 161 29.20 -60.66 -6.98
CA GLN A 161 28.44 -60.40 -5.76
C GLN A 161 27.90 -58.96 -5.75
N ILE A 162 28.72 -57.99 -6.18
CA ILE A 162 28.28 -56.60 -6.33
C ILE A 162 27.13 -56.50 -7.37
N ARG A 163 27.27 -57.15 -8.53
CA ARG A 163 26.24 -57.12 -9.59
C ARG A 163 24.93 -57.78 -9.18
N ALA A 164 24.98 -58.89 -8.44
CA ALA A 164 23.80 -59.56 -7.93
C ALA A 164 23.03 -58.69 -6.92
N LEU A 165 23.74 -57.96 -6.05
CA LEU A 165 23.14 -57.04 -5.08
C LEU A 165 22.46 -55.84 -5.75
N PHE A 166 23.06 -55.26 -6.80
CA PHE A 166 22.43 -54.18 -7.57
C PHE A 166 21.23 -54.65 -8.41
N ALA A 167 21.27 -55.87 -8.97
CA ALA A 167 20.19 -56.40 -9.80
C ALA A 167 18.89 -56.69 -9.03
N ALA A 168 18.99 -56.95 -7.72
CA ALA A 168 17.85 -57.28 -6.86
C ALA A 168 16.92 -56.09 -6.56
N LYS A 169 17.26 -54.87 -7.03
CA LYS A 169 16.53 -53.61 -6.81
C LYS A 169 16.41 -53.25 -5.32
N MET A 170 16.16 -51.97 -5.06
CA MET A 170 15.89 -51.48 -3.72
C MET A 170 14.38 -51.35 -3.53
N ALA A 171 13.88 -51.88 -2.42
CA ALA A 171 12.56 -51.54 -1.91
C ALA A 171 12.73 -50.34 -0.97
N VAL A 172 11.84 -49.36 -1.09
CA VAL A 172 11.85 -48.14 -0.28
C VAL A 172 10.48 -47.98 0.37
N GLN A 173 10.48 -47.60 1.62
CA GLN A 173 9.28 -47.16 2.34
C GLN A 173 9.48 -45.74 2.84
N LEU A 174 8.37 -45.02 2.88
CA LEU A 174 8.27 -43.66 3.38
C LEU A 174 7.45 -43.65 4.66
N SER A 175 7.66 -42.62 5.47
CA SER A 175 6.90 -42.38 6.69
C SER A 175 6.88 -40.89 7.05
N ASP A 176 5.75 -40.44 7.58
CA ASP A 176 5.55 -39.05 8.01
C ASP A 176 5.99 -38.84 9.47
N ASP A 177 5.89 -39.89 10.30
CA ASP A 177 6.12 -39.89 11.75
C ASP A 177 7.33 -40.73 12.20
N GLY A 178 7.86 -41.59 11.32
CA GLY A 178 8.93 -42.55 11.60
C GLY A 178 8.43 -43.90 12.15
N GLU A 179 7.12 -44.05 12.35
CA GLU A 179 6.48 -45.21 12.98
C GLU A 179 5.55 -45.94 12.01
N THR A 180 4.74 -45.21 11.25
CA THR A 180 3.79 -45.74 10.26
C THR A 180 4.43 -45.70 8.88
N TRP A 181 4.57 -46.87 8.24
CA TRP A 181 5.33 -47.01 6.99
C TRP A 181 4.45 -47.45 5.83
N TYR A 182 4.65 -46.81 4.67
CA TYR A 182 3.99 -47.14 3.41
C TYR A 182 5.01 -47.28 2.28
N ASP A 183 4.71 -48.11 1.29
CA ASP A 183 5.62 -48.36 0.17
C ASP A 183 5.75 -47.10 -0.70
N ALA A 184 6.99 -46.80 -1.09
CA ALA A 184 7.26 -45.72 -2.03
C ALA A 184 6.84 -46.17 -3.43
N GLU A 185 5.57 -45.95 -3.79
CA GLU A 185 5.14 -46.13 -5.17
C GLU A 185 5.75 -45.04 -6.05
N ILE A 186 6.30 -45.44 -7.20
CA ILE A 186 6.79 -44.53 -8.24
C ILE A 186 5.58 -44.11 -9.06
N ASP A 187 4.69 -43.37 -8.42
CA ASP A 187 3.55 -42.67 -9.01
C ASP A 187 3.88 -41.16 -8.91
N GLU A 188 3.33 -40.35 -9.81
CA GLU A 188 3.40 -38.88 -9.77
C GLU A 188 2.85 -38.29 -8.44
N SER A 189 2.14 -39.08 -7.62
CA SER A 189 1.74 -38.72 -6.25
C SER A 189 2.83 -39.05 -5.20
N PHE A 190 3.94 -38.31 -5.22
CA PHE A 190 4.86 -38.32 -4.08
C PHE A 190 4.18 -37.71 -2.86
N SER A 191 4.31 -38.35 -1.70
CA SER A 191 3.86 -37.77 -0.43
C SER A 191 4.76 -36.58 -0.05
N GLU A 192 4.22 -35.36 -0.17
CA GLU A 192 4.91 -34.13 0.27
C GLU A 192 5.12 -34.07 1.79
N THR A 193 4.44 -34.93 2.55
CA THR A 193 4.47 -34.96 4.01
C THR A 193 5.50 -35.93 4.58
N ALA A 194 6.07 -36.83 3.77
CA ALA A 194 7.08 -37.79 4.23
C ALA A 194 8.30 -37.09 4.84
N ARG A 195 8.71 -37.56 6.03
CA ARG A 195 9.88 -37.06 6.78
C ARG A 195 10.96 -38.09 6.96
N TRP A 196 10.64 -39.36 6.71
CA TRP A 196 11.56 -40.48 6.88
C TRP A 196 11.47 -41.42 5.69
N TYR A 197 12.60 -42.01 5.35
CA TYR A 197 12.66 -43.13 4.43
C TYR A 197 13.49 -44.25 5.03
N ARG A 198 13.16 -45.47 4.66
CA ARG A 198 13.99 -46.64 4.93
C ARG A 198 14.04 -47.49 3.67
N PHE A 199 15.15 -48.20 3.52
CA PHE A 199 15.35 -49.03 2.34
C PHE A 199 15.86 -50.41 2.73
N ARG A 200 15.62 -51.36 1.83
CA ARG A 200 16.24 -52.70 1.89
C ARG A 200 16.43 -53.24 0.49
N ASN A 201 17.24 -54.27 0.39
CA ASN A 201 17.29 -55.08 -0.83
C ASN A 201 15.95 -55.81 -1.00
N ALA A 202 15.27 -55.64 -2.14
CA ALA A 202 13.90 -56.09 -2.31
C ALA A 202 13.74 -57.62 -2.25
N LEU A 203 14.81 -58.39 -2.54
CA LEU A 203 14.76 -59.86 -2.63
C LEU A 203 15.48 -60.60 -1.50
N VAL A 204 16.33 -59.91 -0.72
CA VAL A 204 17.18 -60.56 0.31
C VAL A 204 16.48 -60.63 1.68
N GLY A 205 15.28 -60.05 1.83
CA GLY A 205 14.40 -60.29 2.99
C GLY A 205 14.95 -59.82 4.34
N ASN A 206 16.11 -59.17 4.37
CA ASN A 206 16.67 -58.58 5.59
C ASN A 206 15.76 -57.48 6.14
N GLY A 207 15.96 -57.17 7.43
CA GLY A 207 15.32 -56.05 8.09
C GLY A 207 15.51 -54.74 7.31
N TRP A 208 14.55 -53.83 7.44
CA TRP A 208 14.70 -52.49 6.91
C TRP A 208 15.93 -51.81 7.51
N SER A 209 16.57 -50.92 6.76
CA SER A 209 17.52 -49.99 7.36
C SER A 209 16.89 -49.25 8.53
N ASP A 210 17.73 -48.70 9.40
CA ASP A 210 17.25 -47.70 10.33
C ASP A 210 16.53 -46.56 9.57
N PRO A 211 15.49 -45.95 10.15
CA PRO A 211 14.82 -44.80 9.58
C PRO A 211 15.84 -43.68 9.32
N LEU A 212 15.99 -43.31 8.06
CA LEU A 212 16.80 -42.16 7.68
C LEU A 212 15.86 -40.97 7.47
N PRO A 213 16.22 -39.78 7.99
CA PRO A 213 15.43 -38.60 7.73
C PRO A 213 15.50 -38.27 6.24
N LEU A 214 14.34 -38.04 5.63
CA LEU A 214 14.24 -37.34 4.36
C LEU A 214 14.55 -35.88 4.66
N LEU A 215 15.74 -35.44 4.26
CA LEU A 215 16.00 -34.01 4.17
C LEU A 215 15.09 -33.48 3.06
N ALA A 216 13.99 -32.84 3.45
CA ALA A 216 13.29 -31.97 2.55
C ALA A 216 14.31 -31.02 1.93
N GLY A 217 14.34 -30.95 0.59
CA GLY A 217 15.13 -29.93 -0.07
C GLY A 217 14.78 -28.57 0.53
N PRO A 218 15.74 -27.62 0.59
CA PRO A 218 15.37 -26.25 0.92
C PRO A 218 14.19 -25.88 0.05
N ARG A 219 13.15 -25.32 0.67
CA ARG A 219 12.00 -24.79 -0.07
C ARG A 219 12.56 -24.01 -1.25
N GLY A 220 12.16 -24.37 -2.47
CA GLY A 220 12.59 -23.66 -3.66
C GLY A 220 12.39 -22.17 -3.44
N VAL A 221 13.36 -21.36 -3.86
CA VAL A 221 13.24 -19.90 -3.76
C VAL A 221 11.93 -19.55 -4.46
N ALA A 222 10.99 -18.96 -3.71
CA ALA A 222 9.74 -18.54 -4.30
C ALA A 222 10.09 -17.52 -5.37
N GLY A 223 9.69 -17.77 -6.61
CA GLY A 223 9.89 -16.78 -7.67
C GLY A 223 9.25 -15.47 -7.25
N THR A 224 10.01 -14.38 -7.40
CA THR A 224 9.52 -13.06 -7.02
C THR A 224 8.96 -12.35 -8.26
N ILE A 225 7.94 -11.52 -8.05
CA ILE A 225 7.43 -10.62 -9.08
C ILE A 225 7.48 -9.21 -8.50
N GLU A 226 8.24 -8.34 -9.15
CA GLU A 226 8.35 -6.93 -8.82
C GLU A 226 7.85 -6.07 -9.98
N VAL A 227 7.30 -4.90 -9.67
CA VAL A 227 7.02 -3.87 -10.68
C VAL A 227 8.28 -3.03 -10.83
N GLY A 228 8.86 -3.03 -12.03
CA GLY A 228 10.01 -2.20 -12.37
C GLY A 228 9.58 -0.76 -12.66
N THR A 229 9.74 -0.36 -13.91
CA THR A 229 9.35 0.96 -14.39
C THR A 229 7.88 1.01 -14.77
N VAL A 230 7.23 2.14 -14.46
CA VAL A 230 5.91 2.48 -15.00
C VAL A 230 6.06 3.75 -15.80
N THR A 231 5.93 3.64 -17.12
CA THR A 231 6.09 4.75 -18.05
C THR A 231 4.77 5.08 -18.74
N THR A 232 4.52 6.37 -18.98
CA THR A 232 3.35 6.80 -19.75
C THR A 232 3.74 6.84 -21.24
N GLY A 233 3.10 5.99 -22.03
CA GLY A 233 3.26 5.94 -23.49
C GLY A 233 2.46 7.03 -24.21
N ALA A 234 2.68 7.16 -25.52
CA ALA A 234 1.92 8.10 -26.35
C ALA A 234 0.42 7.75 -26.38
N ALA A 235 -0.45 8.74 -26.53
CA ALA A 235 -1.88 8.48 -26.63
C ALA A 235 -2.21 7.62 -27.86
N GLY A 236 -3.00 6.57 -27.66
CA GLY A 236 -3.40 5.62 -28.71
C GLY A 236 -2.37 4.54 -29.04
N SER A 237 -1.21 4.49 -28.38
CA SER A 237 -0.33 3.32 -28.46
C SER A 237 -0.94 2.12 -27.72
N PRO A 238 -0.59 0.86 -28.06
CA PRO A 238 -0.96 -0.28 -27.24
C PRO A 238 -0.28 -0.21 -25.87
N ALA A 239 -0.91 -0.78 -24.85
CA ALA A 239 -0.25 -1.05 -23.58
C ALA A 239 0.75 -2.19 -23.77
N ASP A 240 1.89 -2.09 -23.10
CA ASP A 240 2.97 -3.07 -23.20
C ASP A 240 3.46 -3.46 -21.80
N VAL A 241 3.79 -4.74 -21.64
CA VAL A 241 4.41 -5.29 -20.43
C VAL A 241 5.62 -6.10 -20.87
N ARG A 242 6.79 -5.70 -20.39
CA ARG A 242 8.05 -6.38 -20.68
C ARG A 242 8.65 -6.92 -19.38
N ASN A 243 9.03 -8.18 -19.37
CA ASN A 243 9.87 -8.71 -18.29
C ASN A 243 11.33 -8.30 -18.57
N SER A 244 11.91 -7.48 -17.70
CA SER A 244 13.34 -7.12 -17.72
C SER A 244 14.17 -7.90 -16.70
N GLY A 245 13.52 -8.67 -15.83
CA GLY A 245 14.14 -9.67 -14.97
C GLY A 245 14.38 -10.98 -15.70
N ASP A 246 14.37 -12.09 -14.97
CA ASP A 246 14.49 -13.44 -15.54
C ASP A 246 13.22 -14.27 -15.32
N GLU A 247 13.30 -15.57 -15.63
CA GLU A 247 12.17 -16.50 -15.54
C GLU A 247 11.80 -16.89 -14.09
N HIS A 248 12.66 -16.59 -13.12
CA HIS A 248 12.49 -16.89 -11.69
C HIS A 248 12.29 -15.62 -10.85
N ASP A 249 12.91 -14.50 -11.20
CA ASP A 249 12.76 -13.20 -10.57
C ASP A 249 12.31 -12.16 -11.62
N ALA A 250 11.01 -12.15 -11.87
CA ALA A 250 10.41 -11.33 -12.90
C ALA A 250 10.31 -9.87 -12.44
N VAL A 251 10.82 -8.96 -13.26
CA VAL A 251 10.65 -7.51 -13.09
C VAL A 251 9.81 -7.02 -14.25
N LEU A 252 8.56 -6.68 -13.98
CA LEU A 252 7.60 -6.28 -15.00
C LEU A 252 7.63 -4.77 -15.19
N ASP A 253 8.11 -4.34 -16.35
CA ASP A 253 8.05 -2.96 -16.81
C ASP A 253 6.76 -2.71 -17.57
N PHE A 254 6.02 -1.67 -17.15
CA PHE A 254 4.75 -1.29 -17.75
C PHE A 254 4.90 -0.02 -18.59
N THR A 255 4.38 -0.06 -19.81
CA THR A 255 4.08 1.13 -20.60
C THR A 255 2.57 1.31 -20.69
N ILE A 256 2.06 2.33 -20.01
CA ILE A 256 0.64 2.66 -19.95
C ILE A 256 0.38 3.82 -20.92
N PRO A 257 -0.40 3.64 -21.99
CA PRO A 257 -0.68 4.72 -22.94
C PRO A 257 -1.37 5.89 -22.27
N GLN A 258 -0.99 7.11 -22.62
CA GLN A 258 -1.70 8.30 -22.18
C GLN A 258 -3.16 8.23 -22.66
N GLY A 259 -4.11 8.58 -21.78
CA GLY A 259 -5.50 8.73 -22.18
C GLY A 259 -5.65 9.78 -23.29
N ALA A 260 -6.58 9.57 -24.22
CA ALA A 260 -6.91 10.60 -25.20
C ALA A 260 -7.39 11.86 -24.46
N ARG A 261 -6.79 13.01 -24.77
CA ARG A 261 -7.24 14.29 -24.21
C ARG A 261 -8.67 14.56 -24.70
N GLY A 262 -9.59 14.80 -23.78
CA GLY A 262 -10.95 15.20 -24.13
C GLY A 262 -10.95 16.52 -24.90
N ASN A 263 -11.88 16.69 -25.83
CA ASN A 263 -12.07 17.96 -26.53
C ASN A 263 -12.48 19.04 -25.52
N ALA A 264 -11.90 20.23 -25.63
CA ALA A 264 -12.31 21.37 -24.80
C ALA A 264 -13.73 21.79 -25.17
N ALA A 265 -14.58 22.04 -24.17
CA ALA A 265 -15.90 22.61 -24.42
C ALA A 265 -15.77 24.10 -24.76
N THR A 266 -16.51 24.55 -25.77
CA THR A 266 -16.59 25.98 -26.14
C THR A 266 -17.94 26.57 -25.73
N VAL A 267 -17.96 27.85 -25.37
CA VAL A 267 -19.18 28.62 -25.08
C VAL A 267 -19.15 29.91 -25.89
N ARG A 268 -20.25 30.22 -26.57
CA ARG A 268 -20.41 31.46 -27.35
C ARG A 268 -21.78 32.09 -27.09
N ILE A 269 -21.87 33.40 -27.29
CA ILE A 269 -23.15 34.12 -27.29
C ILE A 269 -23.72 34.07 -28.69
N GLY A 270 -24.99 33.66 -28.80
CA GLY A 270 -25.76 33.64 -30.04
C GLY A 270 -26.56 34.94 -30.20
N ASN A 271 -27.86 34.80 -30.43
CA ASN A 271 -28.76 35.95 -30.57
C ASN A 271 -29.02 36.63 -29.23
N VAL A 272 -29.03 37.97 -29.23
CA VAL A 272 -29.50 38.78 -28.11
C VAL A 272 -30.69 39.59 -28.60
N GLU A 273 -31.86 39.29 -28.06
CA GLU A 273 -33.13 39.90 -28.42
C GLU A 273 -33.63 40.78 -27.27
N MET A 274 -34.05 41.99 -27.59
CA MET A 274 -34.70 42.88 -26.61
C MET A 274 -36.21 42.73 -26.73
N VAL A 275 -36.83 42.14 -25.71
CA VAL A 275 -38.28 41.89 -25.64
C VAL A 275 -39.01 42.99 -24.87
N GLU A 276 -40.33 42.99 -24.90
CA GLU A 276 -41.15 43.95 -24.14
C GLU A 276 -40.95 43.79 -22.62
N SER A 277 -41.26 44.84 -21.87
CA SER A 277 -40.96 44.92 -20.43
C SER A 277 -41.70 43.88 -19.58
N ASP A 278 -42.79 43.31 -20.09
CA ASP A 278 -43.66 42.34 -19.42
C ASP A 278 -43.34 40.87 -19.78
N GLU A 279 -42.47 40.64 -20.75
CA GLU A 279 -41.96 39.30 -21.04
C GLU A 279 -40.87 38.89 -20.02
N PRO A 280 -40.83 37.63 -19.54
CA PRO A 280 -39.77 37.18 -18.64
C PRO A 280 -38.43 37.07 -19.39
N PRO A 281 -37.28 37.31 -18.72
CA PRO A 281 -35.99 37.04 -19.32
C PRO A 281 -35.83 35.53 -19.58
N GLU A 282 -35.24 35.18 -20.73
CA GLU A 282 -35.07 33.80 -21.17
C GLU A 282 -33.64 33.56 -21.65
N VAL A 283 -33.05 32.41 -21.30
CA VAL A 283 -31.78 31.92 -21.86
C VAL A 283 -31.98 30.52 -22.44
N THR A 284 -31.66 30.34 -23.71
CA THR A 284 -31.72 29.02 -24.38
C THR A 284 -30.36 28.62 -24.92
N ASN A 285 -30.00 27.34 -24.79
CA ASN A 285 -28.82 26.79 -25.46
C ASN A 285 -29.25 26.18 -26.80
N SER A 286 -28.82 26.79 -27.90
CA SER A 286 -29.03 26.28 -29.27
C SER A 286 -27.86 25.43 -29.79
N GLY A 287 -26.76 25.37 -29.04
CA GLY A 287 -25.60 24.55 -29.34
C GLY A 287 -25.70 23.14 -28.74
N THR A 288 -24.55 22.53 -28.45
CA THR A 288 -24.46 21.22 -27.79
C THR A 288 -23.90 21.34 -26.38
N ALA A 289 -23.80 20.22 -25.65
CA ALA A 289 -23.19 20.20 -24.32
C ALA A 289 -21.69 20.53 -24.33
N THR A 290 -21.00 20.33 -25.46
CA THR A 290 -19.56 20.60 -25.62
C THR A 290 -19.25 21.77 -26.56
N ASP A 291 -20.27 22.38 -27.18
CA ASP A 291 -20.15 23.62 -27.94
C ASP A 291 -21.45 24.42 -27.76
N ALA A 292 -21.58 25.06 -26.60
CA ALA A 292 -22.81 25.73 -26.19
C ALA A 292 -22.94 27.10 -26.86
N VAL A 293 -24.15 27.42 -27.32
CA VAL A 293 -24.49 28.72 -27.91
C VAL A 293 -25.72 29.26 -27.20
N PHE A 294 -25.49 30.22 -26.28
CA PHE A 294 -26.56 30.79 -25.47
C PHE A 294 -27.21 31.99 -26.18
N ASN A 295 -28.52 31.91 -26.37
CA ASN A 295 -29.35 33.02 -26.84
C ASN A 295 -30.06 33.66 -25.64
N PHE A 296 -30.18 34.98 -25.67
CA PHE A 296 -30.76 35.78 -24.58
C PHE A 296 -31.98 36.55 -25.08
N LYS A 297 -33.04 36.55 -24.29
CA LYS A 297 -34.12 37.54 -24.35
C LYS A 297 -34.03 38.45 -23.13
N ILE A 298 -33.90 39.74 -23.37
CA ILE A 298 -33.71 40.76 -22.34
C ILE A 298 -34.89 41.73 -22.39
N PRO A 299 -35.73 41.81 -21.34
CA PRO A 299 -36.84 42.75 -21.28
C PRO A 299 -36.36 44.21 -21.27
N ARG A 300 -37.02 45.07 -22.06
CA ARG A 300 -36.77 46.52 -22.07
C ARG A 300 -37.31 47.18 -20.80
N GLY A 301 -36.71 48.31 -20.41
CA GLY A 301 -37.27 49.15 -19.35
C GLY A 301 -38.56 49.86 -19.80
N PRO A 302 -39.48 50.18 -18.88
CA PRO A 302 -40.67 50.96 -19.20
C PRO A 302 -40.30 52.35 -19.73
N VAL A 303 -41.07 52.87 -20.69
CA VAL A 303 -40.92 54.24 -21.22
C VAL A 303 -41.35 55.25 -20.13
N GLY A 304 -40.58 56.33 -19.96
CA GLY A 304 -40.87 57.39 -18.97
C GLY A 304 -42.06 58.30 -19.37
N GLU A 305 -42.64 59.00 -18.41
CA GLU A 305 -43.71 59.98 -18.64
C GLU A 305 -43.22 61.23 -19.40
N THR A 306 -44.12 61.92 -20.10
CA THR A 306 -43.82 63.14 -20.89
C THR A 306 -43.76 64.40 -19.99
N GLY A 307 -42.87 65.36 -20.27
CA GLY A 307 -42.73 66.60 -19.48
C GLY A 307 -43.76 67.71 -19.80
N HIS A 308 -43.95 68.65 -18.86
CA HIS A 308 -44.87 69.80 -18.95
C HIS A 308 -44.14 71.12 -19.32
N GLU A 309 -44.83 72.06 -19.99
CA GLU A 309 -44.33 73.40 -20.35
C GLU A 309 -44.65 74.47 -19.28
N SER A 310 -43.95 75.61 -19.28
CA SER A 310 -44.19 76.76 -18.39
C SER A 310 -43.89 78.10 -19.08
N TYR A 311 -44.74 79.10 -18.86
CA TYR A 311 -44.73 80.42 -19.50
C TYR A 311 -44.55 81.53 -18.46
N LEU A 312 -43.64 82.51 -18.69
CA LEU A 312 -43.36 83.65 -17.80
C LEU A 312 -43.86 84.96 -18.42
N TYR A 313 -44.62 85.75 -17.66
CA TYR A 313 -45.07 87.08 -18.07
C TYR A 313 -44.58 88.15 -17.12
N VAL A 314 -44.18 89.30 -17.68
CA VAL A 314 -43.70 90.47 -16.93
C VAL A 314 -44.56 91.68 -17.29
N ALA A 315 -45.02 92.41 -16.28
CA ALA A 315 -45.79 93.63 -16.46
C ALA A 315 -45.22 94.79 -15.63
N TYR A 316 -45.58 96.01 -16.01
CA TYR A 316 -45.11 97.27 -15.45
C TYR A 316 -46.29 98.16 -15.05
N ALA A 317 -46.13 98.92 -13.97
CA ALA A 317 -47.14 99.83 -13.44
C ALA A 317 -46.51 101.10 -12.85
N GLU A 318 -47.31 102.15 -12.73
CA GLU A 318 -46.90 103.43 -12.16
C GLU A 318 -46.96 103.41 -10.63
N ASN A 319 -47.74 102.51 -10.05
CA ASN A 319 -47.98 102.40 -8.61
C ASN A 319 -47.91 100.95 -8.11
N THR A 320 -47.87 100.78 -6.78
CA THR A 320 -47.82 99.48 -6.08
C THR A 320 -49.06 98.61 -6.25
N ASP A 321 -50.15 99.16 -6.75
CA ASP A 321 -51.43 98.45 -6.94
C ASP A 321 -51.67 98.07 -8.41
N GLY A 322 -50.65 98.22 -9.26
CA GLY A 322 -50.74 97.89 -10.68
C GLY A 322 -51.41 98.96 -11.56
N ARG A 323 -51.82 100.11 -10.99
CA ARG A 323 -52.36 101.22 -11.80
C ARG A 323 -51.33 101.75 -12.78
N GLY A 324 -51.78 102.05 -14.00
CA GLY A 324 -50.90 102.37 -15.13
C GLY A 324 -50.30 101.12 -15.80
N PHE A 325 -50.94 99.96 -15.62
CA PHE A 325 -50.54 98.66 -16.17
C PHE A 325 -50.14 98.73 -17.64
N SER A 326 -49.05 98.05 -17.97
CA SER A 326 -48.55 97.89 -19.32
C SER A 326 -47.57 96.73 -19.36
N LEU A 327 -47.56 95.99 -20.46
CA LEU A 327 -46.51 95.00 -20.74
C LEU A 327 -45.22 95.64 -21.26
N LEU A 328 -45.25 96.95 -21.52
CA LEU A 328 -44.11 97.74 -21.94
C LEU A 328 -43.59 98.62 -20.80
N PRO A 329 -42.27 98.67 -20.56
CA PRO A 329 -41.68 99.55 -19.54
C PRO A 329 -41.75 101.02 -19.96
N ALA A 330 -41.79 101.92 -18.99
CA ALA A 330 -41.69 103.37 -19.21
C ALA A 330 -41.07 104.04 -17.98
N ALA A 331 -40.48 105.22 -18.15
CA ALA A 331 -39.86 105.96 -17.04
C ALA A 331 -40.87 106.34 -15.94
N SER A 332 -42.16 106.52 -16.27
CA SER A 332 -43.25 106.76 -15.31
C SER A 332 -43.69 105.50 -14.57
N ARG A 333 -43.42 104.32 -15.11
CA ARG A 333 -43.83 103.03 -14.53
C ARG A 333 -42.76 102.52 -13.60
N LYS A 334 -42.83 102.88 -12.33
CA LYS A 334 -41.78 102.57 -11.36
C LYS A 334 -41.88 101.16 -10.76
N TYR A 335 -42.95 100.40 -11.03
CA TYR A 335 -43.23 99.08 -10.45
C TYR A 335 -43.29 97.99 -11.52
N ARG A 336 -42.85 96.78 -11.19
CA ARG A 336 -42.94 95.58 -12.03
C ARG A 336 -43.56 94.41 -11.27
N ALA A 337 -44.25 93.52 -11.98
CA ALA A 337 -44.74 92.24 -11.46
C ALA A 337 -44.46 91.12 -12.45
N GLU A 338 -44.34 89.90 -11.96
CA GLU A 338 -44.01 88.68 -12.72
C GLU A 338 -44.98 87.57 -12.32
N ILE A 339 -45.47 86.78 -13.30
CA ILE A 339 -46.31 85.58 -13.09
C ILE A 339 -45.84 84.43 -13.98
N GLN A 340 -46.08 83.19 -13.55
CA GLN A 340 -45.84 81.98 -14.33
C GLN A 340 -47.13 81.17 -14.51
N THR A 341 -47.34 80.59 -15.69
CA THR A 341 -48.51 79.76 -16.02
C THR A 341 -48.12 78.52 -16.81
N ASP A 342 -48.92 77.47 -16.71
CA ASP A 342 -48.73 76.23 -17.49
C ASP A 342 -49.46 76.28 -18.85
N GLU A 343 -50.30 77.31 -19.06
CA GLU A 343 -51.04 77.58 -20.30
C GLU A 343 -50.75 79.02 -20.76
N PRO A 344 -50.64 79.28 -22.07
CA PRO A 344 -50.31 80.60 -22.59
C PRO A 344 -51.47 81.60 -22.43
N LEU A 345 -51.15 82.83 -22.04
CA LEU A 345 -52.07 83.96 -21.97
C LEU A 345 -51.99 84.77 -23.26
N GLU A 346 -53.08 84.82 -24.04
CA GLU A 346 -53.08 85.54 -25.33
C GLU A 346 -52.93 87.06 -25.17
N THR A 347 -53.49 87.66 -24.11
CA THR A 347 -53.40 89.11 -23.87
C THR A 347 -53.40 89.39 -22.37
N PRO A 348 -52.23 89.34 -21.71
CA PRO A 348 -52.15 89.54 -20.27
C PRO A 348 -52.70 90.91 -19.85
N THR A 349 -53.57 90.89 -18.86
CA THR A 349 -54.25 92.05 -18.30
C THR A 349 -53.81 92.25 -16.85
N LEU A 350 -54.18 93.39 -16.26
CA LEU A 350 -53.91 93.63 -14.84
C LEU A 350 -54.53 92.56 -13.92
N SER A 351 -55.68 91.98 -14.30
CA SER A 351 -56.35 90.94 -13.52
C SER A 351 -55.53 89.66 -13.42
N ASP A 352 -54.76 89.31 -14.44
CA ASP A 352 -53.88 88.13 -14.42
C ASP A 352 -52.75 88.28 -13.40
N PHE A 353 -52.40 89.54 -13.06
CA PHE A 353 -51.40 89.89 -12.05
C PHE A 353 -52.03 90.21 -10.69
N ALA A 354 -53.29 89.84 -10.43
CA ALA A 354 -53.99 90.19 -9.19
C ALA A 354 -53.31 89.61 -7.94
N GLU A 355 -52.69 88.43 -8.05
CA GLU A 355 -51.93 87.78 -6.97
C GLU A 355 -50.43 88.11 -7.03
N ALA A 356 -49.99 88.82 -8.07
CA ALA A 356 -48.59 89.14 -8.27
C ALA A 356 -48.18 90.35 -7.41
N SER A 357 -46.95 90.29 -6.88
CA SER A 357 -46.40 91.40 -6.10
C SER A 357 -45.79 92.45 -7.01
N TRP A 358 -46.28 93.70 -6.93
CA TRP A 358 -45.72 94.84 -7.64
C TRP A 358 -44.54 95.43 -6.88
N VAL A 359 -43.33 95.18 -7.39
CA VAL A 359 -42.07 95.62 -6.77
C VAL A 359 -41.55 96.86 -7.48
N LYS A 360 -41.17 97.88 -6.71
CA LYS A 360 -40.54 99.09 -7.25
C LYS A 360 -39.20 98.71 -7.88
N TYR A 361 -39.04 98.94 -9.18
CA TYR A 361 -37.83 98.61 -9.93
C TYR A 361 -37.08 99.84 -10.47
N LEU A 362 -37.73 101.02 -10.47
CA LEU A 362 -37.09 102.31 -10.77
C LEU A 362 -37.17 103.24 -9.54
N GLY A 363 -36.05 103.91 -9.25
CA GLY A 363 -35.97 104.90 -8.18
C GLY A 363 -36.84 106.15 -8.43
N ASP A 364 -37.11 106.90 -7.36
CA ASP A 364 -37.74 108.22 -7.47
C ASP A 364 -36.77 109.21 -8.10
N ASP A 365 -37.24 109.99 -9.06
CA ASP A 365 -36.39 110.92 -9.78
C ASP A 365 -35.99 112.10 -8.84
N SER A 366 -34.68 112.35 -8.68
CA SER A 366 -34.06 113.57 -8.11
C SER A 366 -33.91 113.76 -6.58
N THR A 367 -33.93 112.73 -5.73
CA THR A 367 -33.64 112.90 -4.29
C THR A 367 -32.17 112.64 -3.96
N VAL A 368 -31.38 113.71 -3.78
CA VAL A 368 -29.99 113.69 -3.27
C VAL A 368 -30.02 113.62 -1.74
N TYR A 369 -29.42 112.59 -1.14
CA TYR A 369 -29.18 112.51 0.31
C TYR A 369 -27.78 113.06 0.63
N GLY A 370 -27.72 114.14 1.41
CA GLY A 370 -26.57 115.06 1.55
C GLY A 370 -25.39 114.59 2.41
N ASP A 371 -24.38 115.47 2.47
CA ASP A 371 -23.07 115.29 3.12
C ASP A 371 -23.14 114.92 4.61
N VAL A 372 -22.19 114.10 5.09
CA VAL A 372 -22.03 113.75 6.51
C VAL A 372 -20.89 114.56 7.11
N LEU A 373 -21.21 115.45 8.07
CA LEU A 373 -20.23 116.21 8.86
C LEU A 373 -19.65 115.33 9.98
N VAL A 374 -18.33 115.20 10.04
CA VAL A 374 -17.61 114.51 11.14
C VAL A 374 -17.13 115.56 12.13
N ALA A 375 -17.49 115.39 13.41
CA ALA A 375 -17.27 116.37 14.46
C ALA A 375 -15.87 116.27 15.10
N ASP A 376 -14.86 116.73 14.38
CA ASP A 376 -13.61 117.26 14.94
C ASP A 376 -13.07 118.30 13.94
N ALA A 377 -13.00 119.56 14.38
CA ALA A 377 -12.53 120.77 13.70
C ALA A 377 -12.49 120.76 12.14
N ASP A 378 -13.54 121.35 11.53
CA ASP A 378 -13.57 121.93 10.18
C ASP A 378 -13.33 121.04 8.94
N THR A 379 -13.47 119.71 9.04
CA THR A 379 -13.34 118.82 7.87
C THR A 379 -14.70 118.25 7.43
N SER A 380 -15.13 118.60 6.22
CA SER A 380 -16.27 117.94 5.54
C SER A 380 -15.75 116.92 4.51
N VAL A 381 -16.35 115.73 4.48
CA VAL A 381 -16.01 114.68 3.49
C VAL A 381 -17.20 114.53 2.54
N ALA A 382 -17.03 114.99 1.30
CA ALA A 382 -18.01 114.77 0.23
C ALA A 382 -17.88 113.35 -0.35
N GLN A 383 -18.98 112.78 -0.84
CA GLN A 383 -19.02 111.45 -1.49
C GLN A 383 -18.56 110.27 -0.60
N VAL A 384 -19.00 110.24 0.66
CA VAL A 384 -18.68 109.14 1.59
C VAL A 384 -19.27 107.81 1.08
N SER A 385 -18.40 106.89 0.65
CA SER A 385 -18.78 105.53 0.26
C SER A 385 -18.67 104.49 1.40
N ARG A 386 -17.94 104.82 2.47
CA ARG A 386 -17.72 103.94 3.64
C ARG A 386 -17.38 104.76 4.90
N ILE A 387 -17.93 104.36 6.05
CA ILE A 387 -17.58 104.88 7.39
C ILE A 387 -16.82 103.78 8.15
N VAL A 388 -15.69 104.13 8.77
CA VAL A 388 -14.84 103.20 9.54
C VAL A 388 -14.80 103.63 11.00
N PHE A 389 -15.03 102.68 11.92
CA PHE A 389 -14.93 102.90 13.37
C PHE A 389 -13.68 102.21 13.92
N GLU A 390 -12.63 102.98 14.21
CA GLU A 390 -11.39 102.44 14.76
C GLU A 390 -11.46 102.31 16.29
N ASN A 391 -10.92 101.22 16.84
CA ASN A 391 -10.89 100.92 18.29
C ASN A 391 -12.26 100.83 19.00
N ALA A 392 -13.33 100.64 18.24
CA ALA A 392 -14.63 100.29 18.79
C ALA A 392 -14.77 98.78 18.99
N THR A 393 -15.46 98.39 20.06
CA THR A 393 -16.03 97.05 20.17
C THR A 393 -17.47 97.09 19.68
N ILE A 394 -17.76 96.26 18.69
CA ILE A 394 -19.10 96.12 18.12
C ILE A 394 -19.69 94.83 18.67
N ARG A 395 -20.90 94.92 19.23
CA ARG A 395 -21.66 93.74 19.64
C ARG A 395 -23.10 93.83 19.16
N ARG A 396 -23.69 92.66 18.90
CA ARG A 396 -25.13 92.55 18.62
C ARG A 396 -25.92 92.94 19.87
N GLY A 397 -26.93 93.78 19.68
CA GLY A 397 -27.96 94.06 20.68
C GLY A 397 -29.11 93.07 20.55
N ILE A 398 -30.33 93.54 20.81
CA ILE A 398 -31.56 92.82 20.47
C ILE A 398 -31.74 92.73 18.95
N GLU A 399 -32.79 92.04 18.49
CA GLU A 399 -33.08 91.88 17.07
C GLU A 399 -33.19 93.24 16.35
N GLY A 400 -32.31 93.46 15.37
CA GLY A 400 -32.20 94.71 14.62
C GLY A 400 -31.22 95.75 15.20
N GLU A 401 -30.65 95.52 16.38
CA GLU A 401 -29.74 96.47 17.03
C GLU A 401 -28.26 96.04 16.95
N VAL A 402 -27.38 96.99 16.63
CA VAL A 402 -25.93 96.85 16.77
C VAL A 402 -25.42 97.96 17.68
N ILE A 403 -24.76 97.58 18.77
CA ILE A 403 -24.16 98.51 19.73
C ILE A 403 -22.68 98.66 19.40
N VAL A 404 -22.28 99.88 19.06
CA VAL A 404 -20.88 100.26 18.86
C VAL A 404 -20.40 100.99 20.10
N ARG A 405 -19.45 100.41 20.84
CA ARG A 405 -18.85 101.01 22.03
C ARG A 405 -17.40 101.36 21.75
N PHE A 406 -17.08 102.64 21.78
CA PHE A 406 -15.70 103.10 21.85
C PHE A 406 -15.23 102.98 23.31
N LYS A 407 -14.03 102.43 23.54
CA LYS A 407 -13.42 102.46 24.89
C LYS A 407 -13.36 103.92 25.35
N GLU A 408 -13.59 104.19 26.64
CA GLU A 408 -13.48 105.53 27.23
C GLU A 408 -12.16 106.20 26.80
N ALA A 409 -12.22 107.01 25.74
CA ALA A 409 -11.47 108.25 25.69
C ALA A 409 -12.00 109.03 26.89
N GLY A 410 -11.16 109.47 27.82
CA GLY A 410 -11.54 110.06 29.12
C GLY A 410 -12.28 111.40 29.03
N VAL A 411 -13.35 111.46 28.25
CA VAL A 411 -14.24 112.61 28.05
C VAL A 411 -15.51 112.38 28.86
N SER A 412 -15.90 113.39 29.65
CA SER A 412 -17.08 113.31 30.52
C SER A 412 -18.38 113.14 29.73
N VAL A 413 -19.44 112.60 30.35
CA VAL A 413 -20.78 112.47 29.72
C VAL A 413 -21.28 113.83 29.17
N ASP A 414 -20.94 114.93 29.86
CA ASP A 414 -21.27 116.28 29.41
C ASP A 414 -20.45 116.75 28.20
N GLU A 415 -19.20 116.30 28.03
CA GLU A 415 -18.43 116.52 26.81
C GLU A 415 -18.91 115.63 25.67
N MET A 416 -19.22 114.37 25.94
CA MET A 416 -19.75 113.46 24.93
C MET A 416 -21.12 113.92 24.42
N ASN A 417 -21.97 114.50 25.27
CA ASN A 417 -23.21 115.14 24.86
C ASN A 417 -23.00 116.44 24.04
N ARG A 418 -21.83 117.10 24.14
CA ARG A 418 -21.48 118.26 23.30
C ARG A 418 -20.91 117.85 21.94
N TYR A 419 -20.20 116.71 21.84
CA TYR A 419 -19.54 116.28 20.60
C TYR A 419 -20.30 115.22 19.81
N ALA A 420 -21.16 114.41 20.44
CA ALA A 420 -21.98 113.40 19.76
C ALA A 420 -23.38 113.94 19.46
N THR A 421 -23.47 115.01 18.66
CA THR A 421 -24.73 115.35 17.99
C THR A 421 -24.60 114.97 16.52
N ILE A 422 -25.09 113.80 16.11
CA ILE A 422 -25.49 113.60 14.71
C ILE A 422 -26.73 114.47 14.50
N ASN A 423 -26.51 115.74 14.20
CA ASN A 423 -27.53 116.71 13.91
C ASN A 423 -27.95 116.56 12.44
N GLY A 424 -28.53 115.41 12.11
CA GLY A 424 -29.27 115.20 10.87
C GLY A 424 -30.61 115.93 10.91
N ARG A 425 -30.58 117.27 11.05
CA ARG A 425 -31.74 118.12 10.78
C ARG A 425 -31.95 118.15 9.27
N THR A 426 -32.74 117.20 8.77
CA THR A 426 -33.47 117.39 7.52
C THR A 426 -34.94 117.19 7.82
N ARG A 427 -35.68 118.30 7.92
CA ARG A 427 -37.15 118.30 7.92
C ARG A 427 -37.64 117.89 6.54
N LEU A 428 -38.15 116.67 6.39
CA LEU A 428 -39.08 116.22 5.34
C LEU A 428 -39.89 115.05 5.94
N SER A 429 -41.16 115.11 6.35
CA SER A 429 -42.22 116.13 6.39
C SER A 429 -43.19 115.78 7.54
N SER A 430 -44.15 116.67 7.81
CA SER A 430 -45.15 116.62 8.89
C SER A 430 -46.32 115.64 8.67
N TRP A 431 -46.91 115.13 9.76
CA TRP A 431 -48.30 114.61 9.90
C TRP A 431 -48.56 113.19 9.33
N THR A 432 -49.24 112.22 9.99
CA THR A 432 -50.00 112.16 11.25
C THR A 432 -50.15 110.70 11.74
N ASN A 433 -50.31 110.57 13.05
CA ASN A 433 -50.54 109.39 13.88
C ASN A 433 -52.00 108.89 13.86
N GLY A 434 -52.22 107.63 14.30
CA GLY A 434 -53.47 107.14 14.91
C GLY A 434 -53.73 105.67 14.56
N GLY A 435 -53.96 104.71 15.46
CA GLY A 435 -54.11 104.63 16.92
C GLY A 435 -54.42 103.16 17.25
N GLY A 436 -54.00 102.65 18.42
CA GLY A 436 -54.00 101.21 18.72
C GLY A 436 -55.32 100.58 19.19
N SER A 437 -55.37 99.25 19.20
CA SER A 437 -55.89 98.41 20.29
C SER A 437 -55.52 96.93 20.11
N PRO A 438 -55.55 96.13 21.20
CA PRO A 438 -54.60 95.06 21.49
C PRO A 438 -55.20 93.64 21.34
N SER A 439 -54.31 92.64 21.41
CA SER A 439 -54.55 91.19 21.51
C SER A 439 -54.72 90.42 20.19
N ALA A 440 -53.65 89.72 19.80
CA ALA A 440 -53.68 88.34 19.30
C ALA A 440 -52.25 87.84 19.09
N MET A 441 -51.77 87.00 20.02
CA MET A 441 -50.63 86.11 19.80
C MET A 441 -51.18 84.77 19.27
N PRO A 442 -50.50 84.16 18.29
CA PRO A 442 -50.30 82.70 18.32
C PRO A 442 -48.81 82.39 18.05
N GLY A 443 -48.08 81.62 18.86
CA GLY A 443 -48.38 80.26 19.32
C GLY A 443 -47.67 79.27 18.38
N LEU A 444 -46.43 78.88 18.70
CA LEU A 444 -45.63 77.90 17.94
C LEU A 444 -45.21 76.76 18.88
N GLU A 445 -45.59 75.53 18.55
CA GLU A 445 -45.23 74.29 19.26
C GLU A 445 -44.27 73.49 18.36
N MET A 446 -43.11 73.09 18.89
CA MET A 446 -42.11 72.26 18.18
C MET A 446 -42.01 70.89 18.83
N VAL A 447 -42.04 69.84 18.00
CA VAL A 447 -41.69 68.46 18.36
C VAL A 447 -40.58 67.99 17.42
N GLU A 448 -39.45 67.53 17.98
CA GLU A 448 -38.37 66.86 17.21
C GLU A 448 -38.34 65.34 17.51
N PRO A 449 -38.20 64.47 16.47
CA PRO A 449 -38.19 63.02 16.59
C PRO A 449 -36.80 62.41 16.92
N GLN A 450 -36.83 61.19 17.48
CA GLN A 450 -35.68 60.43 17.95
C GLN A 450 -34.80 59.82 16.83
N THR A 451 -33.51 59.67 17.13
CA THR A 451 -32.47 59.11 16.26
C THR A 451 -32.50 57.58 16.17
N LEU A 452 -32.37 57.05 14.93
CA LEU A 452 -32.17 55.63 14.61
C LEU A 452 -30.68 55.27 14.57
N GLY A 453 -30.36 54.03 14.97
CA GLY A 453 -29.01 53.51 15.22
C GLY A 453 -28.18 53.09 13.99
N LEU A 454 -26.89 52.86 14.26
CA LEU A 454 -25.76 52.58 13.37
C LEU A 454 -25.95 51.48 12.30
N LEU A 455 -25.46 51.77 11.09
CA LEU A 455 -25.22 50.81 10.01
C LEU A 455 -23.81 50.20 10.11
N ALA A 456 -23.72 48.87 9.96
CA ALA A 456 -22.46 48.12 9.91
C ALA A 456 -21.83 48.19 8.50
N GLU A 457 -20.52 48.39 8.43
CA GLU A 457 -19.75 48.34 7.18
C GLU A 457 -19.48 46.90 6.70
N PHE A 458 -19.67 46.68 5.40
CA PHE A 458 -19.34 45.44 4.69
C PHE A 458 -17.88 45.46 4.18
N PRO A 459 -17.20 44.31 4.05
CA PRO A 459 -15.80 44.25 3.62
C PRO A 459 -15.63 44.39 2.11
N ASN A 460 -14.51 45.02 1.73
CA ASN A 460 -14.07 45.28 0.36
C ASN A 460 -13.72 44.00 -0.42
N TYR A 461 -14.34 43.80 -1.58
CA TYR A 461 -13.81 42.96 -2.66
C TYR A 461 -14.04 43.67 -4.00
N SER A 462 -12.97 44.16 -4.62
CA SER A 462 -12.71 44.06 -6.07
C SER A 462 -11.41 44.79 -6.43
N ALA A 463 -10.42 44.02 -6.91
CA ALA A 463 -9.37 44.52 -7.79
C ALA A 463 -9.52 43.77 -9.11
N PHE A 464 -9.90 44.49 -10.16
CA PHE A 464 -9.95 44.00 -11.53
C PHE A 464 -9.55 45.14 -12.47
N ILE A 465 -8.32 45.10 -12.96
CA ILE A 465 -7.85 45.62 -14.26
C ILE A 465 -6.67 44.67 -14.58
N GLY A 466 -6.71 43.86 -15.65
CA GLY A 466 -6.67 44.31 -17.03
C GLY A 466 -5.20 44.44 -17.43
#